data_AF-A0A5C6FV06-F1
#
_entry.id   AF-A0A5C6FV06-F1
#
_cell.length_a   1.000
_cell.length_b   1.000
_cell.length_c   1.000
_cell.angle_alpha   90.00
_cell.angle_beta   90.00
_cell.angle_gamma   90.00
#
_symmetry.space_group_name_H-M   'P 1'
#
loop_
_entity.id
_entity.type
_entity.pdbx_description
1 polymer ?
#
loop_
_entity_poly.entity_id
_entity_poly.type
_entity_poly.pdbx_seq_one_letter_code
_entity_poly.pdbx_strand_id
1 'polypeptide(L)'
;MGRHGYRGDATTVPHAGVNRMKNRISAEDRPPADPGLVREFWQFIRQEKKWWLLPILVSLALVALVTVIASSPAAPFIYTLF
;
A
#
# COMPACT_ATOMS: atom_id res chain seq x y z
N MET A 1 -79.75 0.54 12.31
CA MET A 1 -78.68 1.05 11.42
C MET A 1 -77.32 0.62 11.97
N GLY A 2 -76.74 -0.47 11.44
CA GLY A 2 -75.45 -1.02 11.90
C GLY A 2 -74.27 -0.38 11.19
N ARG A 3 -73.33 0.20 11.94
CA ARG A 3 -72.05 0.66 11.40
C ARG A 3 -71.13 -0.56 11.27
N HIS A 4 -70.94 -1.01 10.04
CA HIS A 4 -70.07 -2.13 9.71
C HIS A 4 -68.61 -1.68 9.72
N GLY A 5 -67.81 -2.36 10.54
CA GLY A 5 -66.43 -2.00 10.84
C GLY A 5 -65.48 -2.09 9.66
N TYR A 6 -64.48 -1.22 9.70
CA TYR A 6 -63.23 -1.32 8.96
C TYR A 6 -62.56 -2.66 9.32
N ARG A 7 -62.86 -3.67 8.52
CA ARG A 7 -62.35 -5.04 8.59
C ARG A 7 -60.90 -5.00 8.12
N GLY A 8 -59.96 -5.41 8.98
CA GLY A 8 -58.54 -5.42 8.66
C GLY A 8 -58.17 -6.40 7.54
N ASP A 9 -58.28 -5.98 6.29
CA ASP A 9 -57.72 -6.69 5.15
C ASP A 9 -56.26 -6.24 4.94
N ALA A 10 -55.39 -6.85 5.74
CA ALA A 10 -53.92 -6.70 5.68
C ALA A 10 -53.28 -7.20 4.35
N THR A 11 -54.02 -7.22 3.24
CA THR A 11 -53.59 -7.84 1.98
C THR A 11 -53.33 -6.86 0.85
N THR A 12 -53.68 -5.58 0.97
CA THR A 12 -53.33 -4.55 -0.03
C THR A 12 -52.09 -3.74 0.37
N VAL A 13 -50.97 -4.43 0.60
CA VAL A 13 -49.65 -3.77 0.62
C VAL A 13 -49.15 -3.60 -0.82
N PRO A 14 -48.83 -2.39 -1.29
CA PRO A 14 -48.29 -2.18 -2.63
C PRO A 14 -46.93 -2.90 -2.76
N HIS A 15 -46.87 -3.95 -3.58
CA HIS A 15 -45.70 -4.78 -3.82
C HIS A 15 -44.47 -4.02 -4.41
N ALA A 16 -44.61 -2.72 -4.69
CA ALA A 16 -43.56 -1.84 -5.19
C ALA A 16 -42.47 -1.49 -4.16
N GLY A 17 -42.66 -1.78 -2.86
CA GLY A 17 -41.70 -1.46 -1.79
C GLY A 17 -40.57 -2.47 -1.60
N VAL A 18 -40.82 -3.76 -1.90
CA VAL A 18 -39.87 -4.85 -1.56
C VAL A 18 -38.63 -4.84 -2.45
N ASN A 19 -38.77 -4.43 -3.72
CA ASN A 19 -37.66 -4.41 -4.66
C ASN A 19 -36.72 -3.20 -4.46
N ARG A 20 -37.17 -2.14 -3.79
CA ARG A 20 -36.39 -0.90 -3.56
C ARG A 20 -35.34 -1.07 -2.45
N MET A 21 -35.58 -1.95 -1.48
CA MET A 21 -34.63 -2.21 -0.39
C MET A 21 -33.42 -3.02 -0.85
N LYS A 22 -33.60 -3.95 -1.79
CA LYS A 22 -32.49 -4.76 -2.33
C LYS A 22 -31.47 -3.94 -3.13
N ASN A 23 -31.90 -2.89 -3.83
CA ASN A 23 -31.00 -2.06 -4.65
C ASN A 23 -30.21 -0.98 -3.90
N ARG A 24 -30.48 -0.76 -2.60
CA ARG A 24 -29.82 0.29 -1.81
C ARG A 24 -28.56 -0.16 -1.09
N ILE A 25 -28.38 -1.47 -0.95
CA ILE A 25 -27.24 -2.06 -0.20
C ILE A 25 -26.05 -2.34 -1.14
N SER A 26 -26.26 -2.32 -2.47
CA SER A 26 -25.21 -2.67 -3.45
C SER A 26 -24.46 -1.46 -4.04
N ALA A 27 -24.84 -0.23 -3.70
CA ALA A 27 -24.32 0.97 -4.38
C ALA A 27 -23.13 1.63 -3.68
N GLU A 28 -22.85 1.32 -2.40
CA GLU A 28 -21.94 2.11 -1.56
C GLU A 28 -20.94 1.24 -0.77
N ASP A 29 -20.43 0.16 -1.36
CA ASP A 29 -19.34 -0.63 -0.78
C ASP A 29 -18.35 -1.03 -1.88
N ARG A 30 -17.81 -0.03 -2.59
CA ARG A 30 -16.58 -0.24 -3.35
C ARG A 30 -15.44 -0.12 -2.34
N PRO A 31 -14.78 -1.22 -1.92
CA PRO A 31 -13.58 -1.09 -1.11
C PRO A 31 -12.63 -0.16 -1.87
N PRO A 32 -12.09 0.89 -1.22
CA PRO A 32 -11.06 1.71 -1.85
C PRO A 32 -9.97 0.74 -2.30
N ALA A 33 -9.62 0.80 -3.59
CA ALA A 33 -8.72 -0.16 -4.22
C ALA A 33 -7.51 -0.42 -3.32
N ASP A 34 -7.45 -1.63 -2.74
CA ASP A 34 -6.41 -2.02 -1.80
C ASP A 34 -5.07 -1.74 -2.48
N PRO A 35 -4.27 -0.77 -1.99
CA PRO A 35 -2.94 -0.55 -2.53
C PRO A 35 -2.17 -1.84 -2.24
N GLY A 36 -2.06 -2.71 -3.25
CA GLY A 36 -1.59 -4.08 -3.06
C GLY A 36 -0.29 -4.15 -2.26
N LEU A 37 -0.08 -5.27 -1.58
CA LEU A 37 0.98 -5.51 -0.60
C LEU A 37 2.37 -4.99 -1.03
N VAL A 38 2.68 -5.06 -2.33
CA VAL A 38 3.91 -4.52 -2.92
C VAL A 38 4.05 -2.99 -2.76
N ARG A 39 2.97 -2.23 -2.93
CA ARG A 39 2.92 -0.77 -2.80
C ARG A 39 3.07 -0.34 -1.35
N GLU A 40 2.42 -1.03 -0.42
CA GLU A 40 2.60 -0.81 1.02
C GLU A 40 4.05 -1.14 1.43
N PHE A 41 4.59 -2.29 1.02
CA PHE A 41 5.99 -2.64 1.26
C PHE A 41 6.97 -1.61 0.68
N TRP A 42 6.72 -1.11 -0.52
CA TRP A 42 7.55 -0.07 -1.14
C TRP A 42 7.52 1.24 -0.33
N GLN A 43 6.35 1.60 0.20
CA GLN A 43 6.18 2.77 1.04
C GLN A 43 6.90 2.60 2.39
N PHE A 44 6.79 1.44 3.05
CA PHE A 44 7.56 1.09 4.25
C PHE A 44 9.06 1.16 4.03
N ILE A 45 9.54 0.55 2.94
CA ILE A 45 10.94 0.59 2.54
C ILE A 45 11.39 2.05 2.39
N ARG A 46 10.62 2.90 1.70
CA ARG A 46 10.96 4.31 1.49
C ARG A 46 10.96 5.14 2.79
N GLN A 47 10.17 4.73 3.79
CA GLN A 47 10.09 5.36 5.12
C GLN A 47 11.42 5.21 5.91
N GLU A 48 12.00 4.00 5.92
CA GLU A 48 13.19 3.66 6.74
C GLU A 48 14.54 3.98 6.06
N LYS A 49 14.56 4.12 4.73
CA LYS A 49 15.82 4.19 3.95
C LYS A 49 16.74 5.34 4.31
N LYS A 50 16.26 6.49 4.81
CA LYS A 50 17.11 7.68 4.95
C LYS A 50 18.24 7.50 5.97
N TRP A 51 18.03 6.70 7.02
CA TRP A 51 19.03 6.49 8.07
C TRP A 51 19.76 5.15 7.97
N TRP A 52 19.11 4.11 7.41
CA TRP A 52 19.74 2.79 7.22
C TRP A 52 20.45 2.62 5.87
N LEU A 53 20.02 3.30 4.81
CA LEU A 53 20.69 3.24 3.51
C LEU A 53 21.96 4.09 3.49
N LEU A 54 21.98 5.18 4.26
CA LEU A 54 23.11 6.08 4.38
C LEU A 54 24.41 5.35 4.78
N PRO A 55 24.48 4.56 5.88
CA PRO A 55 25.72 3.87 6.27
C PRO A 55 26.17 2.83 5.24
N ILE A 56 25.25 2.14 4.56
CA ILE A 56 25.58 1.17 3.50
C ILE A 56 26.18 1.90 2.29
N LEU A 57 25.53 2.98 1.86
CA LEU A 57 25.97 3.78 0.72
C LEU A 57 27.31 4.46 0.99
N VAL A 58 27.51 4.97 2.22
CA VAL A 58 28.76 5.57 2.68
C VAL A 58 29.87 4.52 2.73
N SER A 59 29.61 3.32 3.25
CA SER A 59 30.59 2.22 3.28
C SER A 59 31.02 1.82 1.87
N LEU A 60 30.07 1.67 0.93
CA LEU A 60 30.39 1.39 -0.47
C LEU A 60 31.22 2.50 -1.12
N ALA A 61 30.83 3.77 -0.90
CA ALA A 61 31.55 4.92 -1.42
C ALA A 61 32.97 5.00 -0.86
N LEU A 62 33.16 4.71 0.44
CA LEU A 62 34.47 4.65 1.09
C LEU A 62 35.35 3.57 0.46
N VAL A 63 34.82 2.36 0.28
CA VAL A 63 35.57 1.27 -0.39
C VAL A 63 35.97 1.68 -1.80
N ALA A 64 35.03 2.20 -2.59
CA ALA A 64 35.31 2.68 -3.95
C ALA A 64 36.35 3.80 -3.97
N LEU A 65 36.26 4.76 -3.05
CA LEU A 65 37.19 5.88 -2.92
C LEU A 65 38.61 5.37 -2.57
N VAL A 66 38.70 4.47 -1.60
CA VAL A 66 39.98 3.84 -1.22
C VAL A 66 40.56 3.08 -2.40
N THR A 67 39.77 2.32 -3.16
CA THR A 67 40.24 1.61 -4.36
C THR A 67 40.78 2.56 -5.42
N VAL A 68 40.10 3.70 -5.66
CA VAL A 68 40.55 4.70 -6.64
C VAL A 68 41.87 5.35 -6.19
N ILE A 69 41.99 5.71 -4.91
CA ILE A 69 43.23 6.31 -4.37
C ILE A 69 44.37 5.28 -4.31
N ALA A 70 44.06 4.04 -3.94
CA ALA A 70 45.02 2.93 -3.87
C ALA A 70 45.47 2.44 -5.25
N SER A 71 44.82 2.87 -6.34
CA SER A 71 45.15 2.47 -7.71
C SER A 71 46.50 3.01 -8.22
N SER A 72 47.33 3.61 -7.35
CA SER A 72 48.70 4.00 -7.71
C SER A 72 49.42 2.82 -8.36
N PRO A 73 49.70 2.86 -9.67
CA PRO A 73 50.30 1.73 -10.40
C PRO A 73 51.71 1.40 -9.89
N ALA A 74 52.30 2.28 -9.08
CA ALA A 74 53.62 2.15 -8.48
C ALA A 74 53.63 1.38 -7.13
N ALA A 75 52.47 1.16 -6.50
CA ALA A 75 52.38 0.46 -5.21
C ALA A 75 52.99 -0.96 -5.18
N PRO A 76 52.88 -1.82 -6.22
CA PRO A 76 53.47 -3.16 -6.17
C PRO A 76 54.99 -3.19 -6.39
N PHE A 77 55.62 -2.08 -6.81
CA PHE A 77 57.06 -2.01 -7.12
C PHE A 77 57.88 -1.29 -6.03
N ILE A 78 57.22 -0.65 -5.06
CA ILE A 78 57.92 -0.07 -3.90
C ILE A 78 58.60 -1.16 -3.03
N TYR A 79 58.11 -2.41 -3.10
CA TYR A 79 58.71 -3.56 -2.41
C TYR A 79 59.80 -4.27 -3.20
N THR A 80 59.98 -3.98 -4.49
CA THR A 80 61.00 -4.64 -5.32
C THR A 80 62.35 -3.91 -5.31
N LEU A 81 62.41 -2.72 -4.71
CA LEU A 81 63.64 -1.90 -4.60
C LEU A 81 64.42 -2.16 -3.29
N PHE A 82 63.96 -3.11 -2.47
CA PHE A 82 64.61 -3.55 -1.23
C PHE A 82 64.85 -5.05 -1.26
#